data_AF-A0A961DB38-F1
#
_entry.id   AF-A0A961DB38-F1
#
_cell.length_a   1.000
_cell.length_b   1.000
_cell.length_c   1.000
_cell.angle_alpha   90.00
_cell.angle_beta   90.00
_cell.angle_gamma   90.00
#
_symmetry.space_group_name_H-M   'P 1'
#
loop_
_entity.id
_entity.type
_entity.pdbx_description
1 polymer ?
#
loop_
_entity_poly.entity_id
_entity_poly.type
_entity_poly.pdbx_seq_one_letter_code
_entity_poly.pdbx_strand_id
1 'polypeptide(L)'
;MTPEFDEREPRAGVNASGMDTTHLRSGFCIYIDTLCQGAVPAVSDGERYTVFETELEAQKEIADHLMTRLRQFLEGERDFEDAITTEEFVVPVTVHPDGVITDENGGCFSVRVE
;
A
#
# COMPACT_ATOMS: atom_id res chain seq x y z
N MET A 1 -6.99 -69.38 7.67
CA MET A 1 -6.36 -69.12 8.99
C MET A 1 -4.88 -68.88 8.74
N THR A 2 -4.34 -67.79 9.30
CA THR A 2 -3.01 -67.14 9.12
C THR A 2 -2.84 -66.20 7.90
N PRO A 3 -2.01 -65.14 7.97
CA PRO A 3 -1.45 -64.43 9.15
C PRO A 3 -1.50 -62.88 9.08
N GLU A 4 -0.98 -62.30 10.16
CA GLU A 4 -0.83 -60.91 10.60
C GLU A 4 -0.25 -59.91 9.58
N PHE A 5 -0.79 -58.68 9.58
CA PHE A 5 -0.21 -57.52 8.91
C PHE A 5 0.64 -56.71 9.89
N ASP A 6 1.89 -56.49 9.50
CA ASP A 6 2.95 -55.73 10.16
C ASP A 6 2.72 -54.22 9.93
N GLU A 7 2.18 -53.50 10.92
CA GLU A 7 2.05 -52.04 10.90
C GLU A 7 3.30 -51.39 11.53
N ARG A 8 4.33 -51.22 10.70
CA ARG A 8 5.44 -50.30 11.00
C ARG A 8 5.13 -48.91 10.44
N GLU A 9 4.59 -48.06 11.30
CA GLU A 9 4.50 -46.60 11.05
C GLU A 9 5.91 -45.97 11.18
N PRO A 10 6.43 -45.26 10.16
CA PRO A 10 7.64 -44.47 10.33
C PRO A 10 7.34 -43.14 11.02
N ARG A 11 8.24 -42.78 11.94
CA ARG A 11 8.21 -41.57 12.78
C ARG A 11 8.38 -40.27 11.97
N ALA A 12 7.65 -39.26 12.44
CA ALA A 12 8.00 -37.83 12.52
C ALA A 12 8.42 -37.11 11.22
N GLY A 13 7.45 -36.45 10.59
CA GLY A 13 7.68 -35.21 9.85
C GLY A 13 7.28 -34.03 10.73
N VAL A 14 8.26 -33.21 11.10
CA VAL A 14 8.09 -31.92 11.77
C VAL A 14 7.21 -31.06 10.86
N ASN A 15 6.02 -30.67 11.32
CA ASN A 15 5.22 -29.65 10.66
C ASN A 15 5.96 -28.33 10.82
N ALA A 16 6.85 -28.03 9.87
CA ALA A 16 7.33 -26.68 9.64
C ALA A 16 6.09 -25.84 9.37
N SER A 17 5.79 -24.94 10.31
CA SER A 17 4.80 -23.89 10.13
C SER A 17 5.12 -23.18 8.82
N GLY A 18 4.35 -23.46 7.78
CA GLY A 18 4.38 -22.70 6.55
C GLY A 18 4.04 -21.26 6.90
N MET A 19 5.06 -20.41 6.88
CA MET A 19 4.87 -18.98 6.71
C MET A 19 4.05 -18.82 5.43
N ASP A 20 2.80 -18.40 5.58
CA ASP A 20 1.91 -18.06 4.47
C ASP A 20 2.39 -16.73 3.87
N THR A 21 3.32 -16.80 2.89
CA THR A 21 4.06 -15.64 2.35
C THR A 21 3.81 -15.39 0.87
N THR A 22 2.58 -15.54 0.37
CA THR A 22 2.39 -15.48 -1.11
C THR A 22 1.20 -14.69 -1.64
N HIS A 23 0.52 -13.91 -0.81
CA HIS A 23 -0.58 -13.10 -1.31
C HIS A 23 -0.15 -11.66 -1.57
N LEU A 24 0.23 -11.40 -2.83
CA LEU A 24 0.25 -10.05 -3.38
C LEU A 24 -1.16 -9.47 -3.25
N ARG A 25 -1.29 -8.29 -2.66
CA ARG A 25 -2.56 -7.58 -2.53
C ARG A 25 -2.59 -6.44 -3.55
N SER A 26 -3.71 -6.29 -4.26
CA SER A 26 -3.96 -5.09 -5.07
C SER A 26 -4.55 -3.97 -4.20
N GLY A 27 -4.20 -2.74 -4.52
CA GLY A 27 -4.77 -1.56 -3.87
C GLY A 27 -4.48 -0.29 -4.66
N PHE A 28 -4.69 0.85 -4.03
CA PHE A 28 -4.52 2.16 -4.64
C PHE A 28 -3.68 3.05 -3.73
N CYS A 29 -2.81 3.85 -4.33
CA CYS A 29 -2.04 4.88 -3.63
C CYS A 29 -2.29 6.23 -4.28
N ILE A 30 -2.13 7.29 -3.50
CA ILE A 30 -2.19 8.67 -3.99
C ILE A 30 -0.77 9.12 -4.30
N TYR A 31 -0.55 9.57 -5.52
CA TYR A 31 0.75 10.02 -6.04
C TYR A 31 0.73 11.51 -6.33
N ILE A 32 1.90 12.11 -6.35
CA ILE A 32 2.15 13.45 -6.91
C ILE A 32 3.29 13.37 -7.92
N ASP A 33 3.25 14.23 -8.94
CA ASP A 33 4.36 14.39 -9.86
C ASP A 33 5.41 15.32 -9.27
N THR A 34 6.64 14.81 -9.12
CA THR A 34 7.78 15.62 -8.70
C THR A 34 8.66 15.98 -9.89
N LEU A 35 9.25 17.17 -9.86
CA LEU A 35 10.08 17.68 -10.97
C LEU A 35 11.30 16.80 -11.30
N CYS A 36 11.86 16.10 -10.30
CA CYS A 36 13.12 15.38 -10.44
C CYS A 36 12.99 13.86 -10.38
N GLN A 37 11.95 13.32 -9.73
CA GLN A 37 11.79 11.88 -9.52
C GLN A 37 10.57 11.31 -10.26
N GLY A 38 9.74 12.18 -10.86
CA GLY A 38 8.46 11.78 -11.44
C GLY A 38 7.42 11.50 -10.36
N ALA A 39 6.48 10.62 -10.68
CA ALA A 39 5.38 10.24 -9.81
C ALA A 39 5.89 9.48 -8.57
N VAL A 40 5.55 9.96 -7.37
CA VAL A 40 5.86 9.30 -6.10
C VAL A 40 4.64 9.25 -5.17
N PRO A 41 4.51 8.24 -4.30
CA PRO A 41 3.44 8.19 -3.32
C PRO A 41 3.50 9.40 -2.36
N ALA A 42 2.35 10.01 -2.10
CA ALA A 42 2.22 11.27 -1.37
C ALA A 42 1.70 11.09 0.07
N VAL A 43 0.93 10.02 0.33
CA VAL A 43 0.29 9.80 1.64
C VAL A 43 1.00 8.68 2.39
N SER A 44 1.36 8.96 3.64
CA SER A 44 1.98 8.00 4.55
C SER A 44 1.46 8.18 5.98
N ASP A 45 1.39 7.10 6.74
CA ASP A 45 1.07 7.12 8.18
C ASP A 45 2.28 7.44 9.08
N GLY A 46 3.41 7.84 8.47
CA GLY A 46 4.68 8.12 9.13
C GLY A 46 5.66 6.94 9.10
N GLU A 47 5.18 5.72 8.95
CA GLU A 47 6.03 4.52 8.80
C GLU A 47 5.91 3.91 7.40
N ARG A 48 4.71 3.93 6.81
CA ARG A 48 4.41 3.28 5.52
C ARG A 48 3.53 4.18 4.65
N TYR A 49 3.63 3.97 3.35
CA TYR A 49 2.70 4.59 2.41
C TYR A 49 1.31 4.00 2.57
N THR A 50 0.30 4.87 2.52
CA THR A 50 -1.10 4.47 2.69
C THR A 50 -1.61 3.80 1.42
N VAL A 51 -2.14 2.58 1.57
CA VAL A 51 -2.77 1.82 0.49
C VAL A 51 -4.26 1.69 0.76
N PHE A 52 -5.06 2.28 -0.13
CA PHE A 52 -6.52 2.21 -0.12
C PHE A 52 -6.99 0.91 -0.79
N GLU A 53 -8.10 0.35 -0.32
CA GLU A 53 -8.68 -0.86 -0.89
C GLU A 53 -9.37 -0.56 -2.22
N THR A 54 -10.02 0.61 -2.31
CA THR A 54 -10.75 1.04 -3.50
C THR A 54 -10.26 2.39 -4.01
N GLU A 55 -10.39 2.60 -5.31
CA GLU A 55 -10.10 3.90 -5.94
C GLU A 55 -10.96 5.02 -5.33
N LEU A 56 -12.22 4.72 -4.99
CA LEU A 56 -13.14 5.68 -4.39
C LEU A 56 -12.68 6.15 -3.02
N GLU A 57 -12.07 5.28 -2.20
CA GLU A 57 -11.50 5.69 -0.91
C GLU A 57 -10.32 6.64 -1.10
N ALA A 58 -9.43 6.35 -2.05
CA ALA A 58 -8.32 7.24 -2.39
C ALA A 58 -8.81 8.61 -2.91
N GLN A 59 -9.84 8.62 -3.77
CA GLN A 59 -10.45 9.85 -4.27
C GLN A 59 -11.10 10.68 -3.15
N LYS A 60 -11.73 10.02 -2.16
CA LYS A 60 -12.30 10.71 -1.00
C LYS A 60 -11.22 11.35 -0.14
N GLU A 61 -10.08 10.69 0.07
CA GLU A 61 -8.94 11.27 0.78
C GLU A 61 -8.42 12.54 0.07
N ILE A 62 -8.29 12.51 -1.26
CA ILE A 62 -7.92 13.70 -2.04
C ILE A 62 -8.94 14.83 -1.82
N ALA A 63 -10.24 14.50 -1.86
CA ALA A 63 -11.29 15.49 -1.61
C ALA A 63 -11.24 16.06 -0.18
N ASP A 64 -10.97 15.24 0.83
CA ASP A 64 -10.86 15.67 2.22
C ASP A 64 -9.64 16.58 2.45
N HIS A 65 -8.51 16.28 1.80
CA HIS A 65 -7.35 17.18 1.78
C HIS A 65 -7.64 18.51 1.09
N LEU A 66 -8.33 18.49 -0.06
CA LEU A 66 -8.77 19.70 -0.75
C LEU A 66 -9.71 20.53 0.14
N MET A 67 -10.68 19.91 0.80
CA MET A 67 -11.58 20.60 1.73
C MET A 67 -10.81 21.25 2.89
N THR A 68 -9.77 20.59 3.40
CA THR A 68 -8.90 21.15 4.46
C THR A 68 -8.16 22.38 3.95
N ARG A 69 -7.56 22.32 2.76
CA ARG A 69 -6.87 23.46 2.13
C ARG A 69 -7.81 24.64 1.87
N LEU A 70 -9.04 24.37 1.44
CA LEU A 70 -10.06 25.40 1.26
C LEU A 70 -10.47 26.07 2.57
N ARG A 71 -10.57 25.32 3.69
CA ARG A 71 -10.82 25.91 5.01
C ARG A 71 -9.66 26.82 5.45
N GLN A 72 -8.42 26.38 5.28
CA GLN A 72 -7.23 27.19 5.57
C GLN A 72 -7.23 28.51 4.78
N PHE A 73 -7.65 28.50 3.51
CA PHE A 73 -7.83 29.72 2.73
C PHE A 73 -8.87 30.66 3.34
N LEU A 74 -10.04 30.14 3.72
CA LEU A 74 -11.09 30.93 4.35
C LEU A 74 -10.65 31.54 5.70
N GLU A 75 -9.73 30.87 6.40
CA GLU A 75 -9.13 31.33 7.66
C GLU A 75 -7.95 32.30 7.45
N GLY A 76 -7.52 32.51 6.20
CA GLY A 76 -6.40 33.38 5.85
C GLY A 76 -5.02 32.75 6.08
N GLU A 77 -4.96 31.43 6.27
CA GLU A 77 -3.71 30.66 6.49
C GLU A 77 -3.04 30.19 5.19
N ARG A 78 -3.75 30.28 4.06
CA ARG A 78 -3.30 29.81 2.75
C ARG A 78 -3.83 30.73 1.65
N ASP A 79 -3.08 30.89 0.56
CA ASP A 79 -3.55 31.64 -0.62
C ASP A 79 -4.50 30.81 -1.48
N PHE A 80 -5.39 31.46 -2.22
CA PHE A 80 -6.41 30.77 -3.02
C PHE A 80 -5.81 29.82 -4.07
N GLU A 81 -4.77 30.25 -4.77
CA GLU A 81 -4.10 29.45 -5.81
C GLU A 81 -3.53 28.15 -5.24
N ASP A 82 -2.90 28.21 -4.07
CA ASP A 82 -2.37 27.05 -3.35
C ASP A 82 -3.49 26.18 -2.75
N ALA A 83 -4.63 26.77 -2.41
CA ALA A 83 -5.76 26.03 -1.86
C ALA A 83 -6.51 25.17 -2.89
N ILE A 84 -6.54 25.58 -4.17
CA ILE A 84 -7.28 24.88 -5.23
C ILE A 84 -6.41 23.94 -6.07
N THR A 85 -5.08 24.06 -5.97
CA THR A 85 -4.16 23.25 -6.78
C THR A 85 -4.25 21.79 -6.34
N THR A 86 -4.50 20.86 -7.25
CA THR A 86 -4.49 19.42 -6.97
C THR A 86 -3.47 18.77 -7.89
N GLU A 87 -2.36 18.33 -7.33
CA GLU A 87 -1.30 17.58 -8.01
C GLU A 87 -1.43 16.08 -7.73
N GLU A 88 -2.34 15.73 -6.82
CA GLU A 88 -2.60 14.38 -6.35
C GLU A 88 -3.43 13.58 -7.35
N PHE A 89 -2.99 12.36 -7.68
CA PHE A 89 -3.74 11.42 -8.52
C PHE A 89 -3.67 9.99 -7.98
N VAL A 90 -4.63 9.16 -8.35
CA VAL A 90 -4.74 7.78 -7.85
C VAL A 90 -4.01 6.83 -8.80
N VAL A 91 -3.17 5.97 -8.24
CA VAL A 91 -2.40 4.95 -8.96
C VAL A 91 -2.72 3.55 -8.41
N PRO A 92 -3.10 2.58 -9.27
CA PRO A 92 -3.21 1.19 -8.86
C PRO A 92 -1.84 0.60 -8.54
N VAL A 93 -1.75 -0.16 -7.46
CA VAL A 93 -0.49 -0.73 -6.98
C VAL A 93 -0.63 -2.18 -6.54
N THR A 94 0.49 -2.89 -6.57
CA THR A 94 0.66 -4.20 -5.96
C THR A 94 1.45 -4.05 -4.66
N VAL A 95 0.90 -4.59 -3.57
CA VAL A 95 1.52 -4.62 -2.25
C VAL A 95 2.11 -6.01 -2.02
N HIS A 96 3.41 -6.04 -1.76
CA HIS A 96 4.15 -7.26 -1.44
C HIS A 96 4.04 -7.59 0.06
N PRO A 97 4.27 -8.86 0.47
CA PRO A 97 4.17 -9.27 1.87
C PRO A 97 5.15 -8.54 2.82
N ASP A 98 6.26 -8.03 2.29
CA ASP A 98 7.25 -7.23 3.01
C ASP A 98 6.85 -5.75 3.13
N GLY A 99 5.69 -5.35 2.57
CA GLY A 99 5.18 -3.99 2.58
C GLY A 99 5.74 -3.12 1.46
N VAL A 100 6.54 -3.67 0.54
CA VAL A 100 6.95 -2.95 -0.67
C VAL A 100 5.74 -2.75 -1.57
N ILE A 101 5.67 -1.57 -2.19
CA ILE A 101 4.63 -1.22 -3.15
C ILE A 101 5.26 -1.12 -4.53
N THR A 102 4.62 -1.74 -5.52
CA THR A 102 5.01 -1.64 -6.93
C THR A 102 3.87 -1.06 -7.76
N ASP A 103 4.16 -0.03 -8.54
CA ASP A 103 3.22 0.53 -9.53
C ASP A 103 3.37 -0.13 -10.92
N GLU A 104 2.47 0.19 -11.84
CA GLU A 104 2.47 -0.34 -13.21
C GLU A 104 3.69 0.09 -14.05
N ASN A 105 4.36 1.17 -13.67
CA ASN A 105 5.58 1.66 -14.33
C ASN A 105 6.85 0.96 -13.81
N GLY A 106 6.71 0.03 -12.86
CA GLY A 106 7.83 -0.65 -12.21
C GLY A 106 8.52 0.18 -11.13
N GLY A 107 7.92 1.31 -10.72
CA GLY A 107 8.34 2.05 -9.54
C GLY A 107 8.15 1.19 -8.29
N CYS A 108 9.21 1.04 -7.50
CA CYS A 108 9.22 0.25 -6.28
C CYS A 108 9.50 1.15 -5.08
N PHE A 109 8.55 1.21 -4.18
CA PHE A 109 8.61 2.06 -3.00
C PHE A 109 8.60 1.17 -1.76
N SER A 110 9.76 1.10 -1.11
CA SER A 110 9.97 0.39 0.15
C SER A 110 10.41 1.37 1.22
N VAL A 111 9.99 1.16 2.47
CA VAL A 111 10.51 1.93 3.59
C VAL A 111 11.94 1.47 3.88
N ARG A 112 12.87 2.40 4.08
CA ARG A 112 14.17 2.08 4.69
C ARG A 112 13.89 1.66 6.14
N VAL A 113 14.14 0.39 6.44
CA VAL A 113 14.30 -0.05 7.83
C VAL A 113 15.61 0.58 8.33
N GLU A 114 15.53 1.61 9.16
CA GLU A 114 16.68 2.07 9.97
C GLU A 114 16.87 1.14 11.18
#